data_AF-A0A968D2U5-F1
#
_entry.id   AF-A0A968D2U5-F1
#
_cell.length_a   1.000
_cell.length_b   1.000
_cell.length_c   1.000
_cell.angle_alpha   90.00
_cell.angle_beta   90.00
_cell.angle_gamma   90.00
#
_symmetry.space_group_name_H-M   'P 1'
#
loop_
_entity.id
_entity.type
_entity.pdbx_description
1 polymer ?
#
loop_
_entity_poly.entity_id
_entity_poly.type
_entity_poly.pdbx_seq_one_letter_code
_entity_poly.pdbx_strand_id
1 'polypeptide(L)'
;DKTIFLLFFDKSTRTRNSFEAGITQLGGHAHFIEASTSQIAHGESPKDTGIILSSYGHGIAVRHDLVPGEGNAYMREIAKWAEKPVINMQCDVDHPCQTLADLMTIREVFGEDLRGRKIAVTWAYAPSYAKPMSVPQGLI
;
A
#
# COMPACT_ATOMS: atom_id res chain seq x y z
N ASP A 1 -13.13 19.48 -0.22
CA ASP A 1 -12.65 18.35 0.61
C ASP A 1 -12.30 17.15 -0.26
N LYS A 2 -11.29 16.36 0.14
CA LYS A 2 -10.80 15.19 -0.62
C LYS A 2 -11.02 13.90 0.19
N THR A 3 -11.40 12.82 -0.48
CA THR A 3 -11.67 11.52 0.13
C THR A 3 -10.82 10.45 -0.55
N ILE A 4 -10.15 9.61 0.22
CA ILE A 4 -9.44 8.43 -0.28
C ILE A 4 -10.06 7.16 0.32
N PHE A 5 -10.17 6.11 -0.48
CA PHE A 5 -10.59 4.79 -0.02
C PHE A 5 -9.38 3.95 0.31
N LEU A 6 -9.28 3.45 1.54
CA LEU A 6 -8.23 2.54 1.97
C LEU A 6 -8.77 1.11 1.98
N LEU A 7 -8.46 0.37 0.92
CA LEU A 7 -8.90 -1.01 0.72
C LEU A 7 -7.87 -2.00 1.28
N PHE A 8 -8.25 -2.77 2.29
CA PHE A 8 -7.39 -3.74 2.95
C PHE A 8 -7.91 -5.16 2.76
N PHE A 9 -7.14 -5.99 2.07
CA PHE A 9 -7.31 -7.44 2.04
C PHE A 9 -6.70 -8.09 3.30
N ASP A 10 -5.66 -7.45 3.83
CA ASP A 10 -4.84 -8.00 4.91
C ASP A 10 -4.72 -6.99 6.05
N LYS A 11 -4.75 -7.46 7.30
CA LYS A 11 -4.74 -6.58 8.47
C LYS A 11 -3.37 -5.92 8.66
N SER A 12 -3.34 -4.59 8.71
CA SER A 12 -2.14 -3.83 9.10
C SER A 12 -2.49 -2.58 9.89
N THR A 13 -2.21 -2.61 11.20
CA THR A 13 -2.43 -1.46 12.10
C THR A 13 -1.56 -0.27 11.69
N ARG A 14 -0.29 -0.50 11.34
CA ARG A 14 0.66 0.58 11.03
C ARG A 14 0.27 1.32 9.75
N THR A 15 0.06 0.57 8.66
CA THR A 15 -0.29 1.15 7.36
C THR A 15 -1.62 1.87 7.41
N ARG A 16 -2.63 1.30 8.07
CA ARG A 16 -3.94 1.94 8.21
C ARG A 16 -3.81 3.28 8.94
N ASN A 17 -3.22 3.27 10.12
CA ASN A 17 -3.16 4.47 10.95
C ASN A 17 -2.25 5.55 10.36
N SER A 18 -1.16 5.19 9.65
CA SER A 18 -0.32 6.19 8.98
C SER A 18 -1.06 6.90 7.84
N PHE A 19 -1.85 6.16 7.04
CA PHE A 19 -2.66 6.75 5.98
C PHE A 19 -3.82 7.58 6.54
N GLU A 20 -4.58 7.08 7.52
CA GLU A 20 -5.68 7.84 8.13
C GLU A 20 -5.18 9.15 8.77
N ALA A 21 -4.06 9.10 9.51
CA ALA A 21 -3.45 10.29 10.10
C ALA A 21 -2.94 11.27 9.04
N GLY A 22 -2.19 10.79 8.03
CA GLY A 22 -1.64 11.65 6.98
C GLY A 22 -2.72 12.35 6.15
N ILE A 23 -3.80 11.64 5.81
CA ILE A 23 -4.92 12.22 5.08
C ILE A 23 -5.69 13.24 5.92
N THR A 24 -5.88 12.96 7.21
CA THR A 24 -6.49 13.92 8.16
C THR A 24 -5.66 15.20 8.26
N GLN A 25 -4.33 15.09 8.35
CA GLN A 25 -3.43 16.24 8.40
C GLN A 25 -3.48 17.10 7.13
N LEU A 26 -3.76 16.49 5.98
CA LEU A 26 -3.97 17.18 4.70
C LEU A 26 -5.38 17.78 4.53
N GLY A 27 -6.24 17.69 5.55
CA GLY A 27 -7.63 18.17 5.50
C GLY A 27 -8.56 17.28 4.68
N GLY A 28 -8.17 16.03 4.43
CA GLY A 28 -8.98 15.03 3.74
C GLY A 28 -9.64 14.03 4.70
N HIS A 29 -10.38 13.09 4.12
CA HIS A 29 -10.98 11.97 4.83
C HIS A 29 -10.52 10.63 4.24
N ALA A 30 -10.16 9.69 5.10
CA ALA A 30 -9.78 8.34 4.70
C ALA A 30 -10.88 7.35 5.10
N HIS A 31 -11.52 6.74 4.10
CA HIS A 31 -12.53 5.71 4.33
C HIS A 31 -11.86 4.34 4.35
N PHE A 32 -11.83 3.70 5.52
CA PHE A 32 -11.35 2.33 5.66
C PHE A 32 -12.37 1.32 5.12
N ILE A 33 -11.91 0.38 4.30
CA ILE A 33 -12.70 -0.73 3.75
C ILE A 33 -11.93 -2.03 3.99
N GLU A 34 -12.50 -2.94 4.77
CA GLU A 34 -11.97 -4.30 4.92
C GLU A 34 -12.60 -5.20 3.84
N ALA A 35 -11.77 -5.79 2.98
CA ALA A 35 -12.26 -6.54 1.81
C ALA A 35 -13.18 -7.70 2.20
N SER A 36 -12.87 -8.39 3.31
CA SER A 36 -13.62 -9.52 3.85
C SER A 36 -15.06 -9.19 4.27
N THR A 37 -15.36 -7.92 4.55
CA THR A 37 -16.70 -7.44 4.94
C THR A 37 -17.39 -6.63 3.84
N SER A 38 -16.79 -6.58 2.65
CA SER A 38 -17.29 -5.82 1.49
C SER A 38 -17.84 -6.73 0.39
N GLN A 39 -18.34 -6.14 -0.71
CA GLN A 39 -18.78 -6.90 -1.89
C GLN A 39 -17.65 -7.65 -2.60
N ILE A 40 -16.39 -7.28 -2.34
CA ILE A 40 -15.22 -8.01 -2.85
C ILE A 40 -15.22 -9.45 -2.34
N ALA A 41 -15.64 -9.69 -1.09
CA ALA A 41 -15.79 -11.05 -0.55
C ALA A 41 -16.86 -11.88 -1.26
N HIS A 42 -17.78 -11.23 -1.99
CA HIS A 42 -18.84 -11.86 -2.78
C HIS A 42 -18.52 -11.92 -4.27
N GLY A 43 -17.29 -11.56 -4.67
CA GLY A 43 -16.82 -11.66 -6.05
C GLY A 43 -16.93 -10.38 -6.87
N GLU A 44 -17.07 -9.20 -6.24
CA GLU A 44 -16.91 -7.93 -6.97
C GLU A 44 -15.53 -7.90 -7.66
N SER A 45 -15.54 -7.60 -8.96
CA SER A 45 -14.32 -7.62 -9.76
C SER A 45 -13.45 -6.39 -9.47
N PRO A 46 -12.10 -6.47 -9.57
CA PRO A 46 -11.23 -5.31 -9.42
C PRO A 46 -11.57 -4.18 -10.41
N LYS A 47 -12.09 -4.52 -11.59
CA LYS A 47 -12.62 -3.56 -12.56
C LYS A 47 -13.77 -2.75 -11.97
N ASP A 48 -14.79 -3.42 -11.43
CA ASP A 48 -15.97 -2.76 -10.89
C ASP A 48 -15.63 -1.95 -9.64
N THR A 49 -14.81 -2.51 -8.74
CA THR A 49 -14.26 -1.79 -7.58
C THR A 49 -13.56 -0.50 -8.01
N GLY A 50 -12.69 -0.57 -9.04
CA GLY A 50 -11.95 0.58 -9.56
C GLY A 50 -12.87 1.66 -10.13
N ILE A 51 -13.85 1.29 -10.96
CA ILE A 51 -14.83 2.21 -11.55
C ILE A 51 -15.65 2.89 -10.45
N ILE A 52 -16.21 2.10 -9.54
CA ILE A 52 -17.14 2.59 -8.51
C ILE A 52 -16.42 3.50 -7.51
N LEU A 53 -15.32 3.05 -6.91
CA LEU A 53 -14.62 3.85 -5.90
C LEU A 53 -14.02 5.13 -6.49
N SER A 54 -13.52 5.07 -7.73
CA SER A 54 -12.97 6.27 -8.39
C SER A 54 -14.05 7.29 -8.77
N SER A 55 -15.31 6.87 -8.91
CA SER A 55 -16.45 7.77 -9.15
C SER A 55 -16.88 8.56 -7.90
N TYR A 56 -16.64 8.01 -6.69
CA TYR A 56 -17.04 8.65 -5.42
C TYR A 56 -15.90 9.43 -4.76
N GLY A 57 -14.65 9.02 -5.00
CA GLY A 57 -13.49 9.49 -4.26
C GLY A 57 -12.48 10.25 -5.10
N HIS A 58 -11.33 10.48 -4.50
CA HIS A 58 -10.20 11.18 -5.09
C HIS A 58 -8.94 10.32 -5.17
N GLY A 59 -8.99 9.10 -4.64
CA GLY A 59 -7.93 8.11 -4.74
C GLY A 59 -8.35 6.78 -4.12
N ILE A 60 -7.63 5.73 -4.47
CA ILE A 60 -7.81 4.38 -3.94
C ILE A 60 -6.43 3.91 -3.46
N ALA A 61 -6.31 3.54 -2.20
CA ALA A 61 -5.09 2.93 -1.66
C ALA A 61 -5.40 1.47 -1.35
N VAL A 62 -4.58 0.54 -1.83
CA VAL A 62 -4.84 -0.90 -1.71
C VAL A 62 -3.70 -1.60 -0.98
N ARG A 63 -4.03 -2.50 -0.07
CA ARG A 63 -3.10 -3.45 0.55
C ARG A 63 -3.57 -4.87 0.29
N HIS A 64 -2.73 -5.65 -0.38
CA HIS A 64 -2.99 -7.05 -0.70
C HIS A 64 -1.66 -7.81 -0.88
N ASP A 65 -1.12 -8.38 0.18
CA ASP A 65 0.23 -8.94 0.27
C ASP A 65 0.30 -10.42 0.69
N LEU A 66 -0.83 -11.06 1.05
CA LEU A 66 -0.81 -12.45 1.54
C LEU A 66 -0.55 -13.52 0.48
N VAL A 67 -1.00 -13.32 -0.76
CA VAL A 67 -0.92 -14.35 -1.80
C VAL A 67 -0.01 -13.89 -2.95
N PRO A 68 1.10 -14.61 -3.21
CA PRO A 68 1.97 -14.33 -4.34
C PRO A 68 1.22 -14.38 -5.68
N GLY A 69 1.40 -13.36 -6.51
CA GLY A 69 0.79 -13.20 -7.82
C GLY A 69 -0.59 -12.53 -7.81
N GLU A 70 -1.23 -12.34 -6.66
CA GLU A 70 -2.59 -11.78 -6.60
C GLU A 70 -2.59 -10.26 -6.40
N GLY A 71 -1.84 -9.77 -5.41
CA GLY A 71 -1.90 -8.38 -4.97
C GLY A 71 -1.55 -7.35 -6.04
N ASN A 72 -0.36 -7.50 -6.64
CA ASN A 72 0.12 -6.61 -7.69
C ASN A 72 -0.79 -6.65 -8.92
N ALA A 73 -1.25 -7.84 -9.31
CA ALA A 73 -2.17 -8.03 -10.43
C ALA A 73 -3.52 -7.35 -10.15
N TYR A 74 -4.08 -7.54 -8.96
CA TYR A 74 -5.33 -6.91 -8.52
C TYR A 74 -5.25 -5.37 -8.58
N MET A 75 -4.17 -4.79 -8.04
CA MET A 75 -3.96 -3.34 -8.06
C MET A 75 -3.77 -2.79 -9.48
N ARG A 76 -3.07 -3.52 -10.36
CA ARG A 76 -2.91 -3.13 -11.77
C ARG A 76 -4.23 -3.16 -12.51
N GLU A 77 -5.08 -4.14 -12.23
CA GLU A 77 -6.41 -4.21 -12.82
C GLU A 77 -7.29 -3.05 -12.32
N ILE A 78 -7.29 -2.73 -11.01
CA ILE A 78 -7.96 -1.50 -10.52
C ILE A 78 -7.44 -0.27 -11.25
N ALA A 79 -6.12 -0.08 -11.34
CA ALA A 79 -5.51 1.09 -11.94
C ALA A 79 -5.82 1.25 -13.44
N LYS A 80 -6.13 0.15 -14.15
CA LYS A 80 -6.54 0.17 -15.55
C LYS A 80 -7.93 0.80 -15.74
N TRP A 81 -8.81 0.68 -14.75
CA TRP A 81 -10.21 1.10 -14.85
C TRP A 81 -10.57 2.30 -13.95
N ALA A 82 -9.76 2.59 -12.94
CA ALA A 82 -9.95 3.72 -12.05
C ALA A 82 -9.57 5.05 -12.74
N GLU A 83 -10.44 6.05 -12.65
CA GLU A 83 -10.14 7.41 -13.13
C GLU A 83 -9.31 8.24 -12.12
N LYS A 84 -9.13 7.73 -10.90
CA LYS A 84 -8.39 8.38 -9.81
C LYS A 84 -7.12 7.60 -9.47
N PRO A 85 -6.10 8.25 -8.88
CA PRO A 85 -4.86 7.59 -8.53
C PRO A 85 -5.05 6.34 -7.65
N VAL A 86 -4.31 5.29 -7.97
CA VAL A 86 -4.22 4.07 -7.17
C VAL A 86 -2.86 4.02 -6.46
N ILE A 87 -2.87 3.85 -5.15
CA ILE A 87 -1.68 3.82 -4.29
C ILE A 87 -1.48 2.41 -3.77
N ASN A 88 -0.31 1.83 -4.04
CA ASN A 88 0.10 0.55 -3.47
C ASN A 88 0.56 0.76 -2.01
N MET A 89 -0.27 0.35 -1.05
CA MET A 89 0.08 0.39 0.36
C MET A 89 1.00 -0.76 0.77
N GLN A 90 0.84 -1.93 0.15
CA GLN A 90 1.77 -3.07 0.12
C GLN A 90 1.12 -4.15 -0.76
N CYS A 91 1.86 -4.69 -1.73
CA CYS A 91 1.44 -5.86 -2.49
C CYS A 91 2.39 -7.03 -2.24
N ASP A 92 2.13 -8.18 -2.86
CA ASP A 92 2.99 -9.36 -2.79
C ASP A 92 4.39 -9.16 -3.41
N VAL A 93 4.55 -8.12 -4.27
CA VAL A 93 5.81 -7.80 -4.96
C VAL A 93 6.56 -6.63 -4.33
N ASP A 94 5.88 -5.54 -3.94
CA ASP A 94 6.51 -4.27 -3.53
C ASP A 94 5.81 -3.62 -2.34
N HIS A 95 6.57 -2.88 -1.53
CA HIS A 95 6.06 -1.99 -0.48
C HIS A 95 6.62 -0.56 -0.62
N PRO A 96 6.19 0.22 -1.64
CA PRO A 96 6.82 1.49 -1.97
C PRO A 96 6.73 2.55 -0.87
N CYS A 97 5.62 2.59 -0.12
CA CYS A 97 5.49 3.51 1.01
C CYS A 97 6.51 3.25 2.12
N GLN A 98 6.87 1.98 2.37
CA GLN A 98 7.91 1.63 3.34
C GLN A 98 9.29 2.03 2.81
N THR A 99 9.61 1.70 1.57
CA THR A 99 10.87 2.10 0.93
C THR A 99 11.08 3.62 1.00
N LEU A 100 10.04 4.40 0.73
CA LEU A 100 10.12 5.86 0.80
C LEU A 100 10.32 6.36 2.25
N ALA A 101 9.66 5.73 3.23
CA ALA A 101 9.85 6.06 4.64
C ALA A 101 11.26 5.70 5.13
N ASP A 102 11.82 4.58 4.68
CA ASP A 102 13.18 4.15 4.98
C ASP A 102 14.19 5.14 4.39
N LEU A 103 14.00 5.54 3.12
CA LEU A 103 14.84 6.54 2.45
C LEU A 103 14.76 7.91 3.15
N MET A 104 13.58 8.35 3.56
CA MET A 104 13.39 9.57 4.33
C MET A 104 14.21 9.52 5.63
N THR A 105 14.09 8.43 6.39
CA THR A 105 14.82 8.24 7.65
C THR A 105 16.34 8.23 7.42
N ILE A 106 16.81 7.58 6.36
CA ILE A 106 18.24 7.57 6.00
C ILE A 106 18.74 8.99 5.69
N ARG A 107 17.95 9.81 4.99
CA ARG A 107 18.30 11.22 4.72
C ARG A 107 18.33 12.07 5.98
N GLU A 108 17.38 11.88 6.89
CA GLU A 108 17.35 12.58 8.17
C GLU A 108 18.58 12.28 9.03
N VAL A 109 19.06 11.03 9.02
CA VAL A 109 20.19 10.58 9.84
C VAL A 109 21.55 10.86 9.18
N PHE A 110 21.68 10.67 7.87
CA PHE A 110 22.97 10.70 7.16
C PHE A 110 23.14 11.88 6.20
N GLY A 111 22.12 12.72 6.07
CA GLY A 111 22.07 13.88 5.18
C GLY A 111 21.46 13.57 3.81
N GLU A 112 21.20 14.64 3.06
CA GLU A 112 20.51 14.60 1.76
C GLU A 112 21.31 13.89 0.65
N ASP A 113 22.63 14.04 0.64
CA ASP A 113 23.50 13.39 -0.34
C ASP A 113 23.92 11.99 0.13
N LEU A 114 23.24 10.99 -0.40
CA LEU A 114 23.49 9.58 -0.11
C LEU A 114 24.42 8.89 -1.11
N ARG A 115 24.97 9.61 -2.09
CA ARG A 115 25.82 9.00 -3.13
C ARG A 115 27.05 8.34 -2.52
N GLY A 116 27.33 7.10 -2.95
CA GLY A 116 28.47 6.32 -2.45
C GLY A 116 28.30 5.75 -1.05
N ARG A 117 27.16 5.97 -0.38
CA ARG A 117 26.83 5.29 0.88
C ARG A 117 26.62 3.81 0.62
N LYS A 118 27.10 2.98 1.55
CA LYS A 118 26.91 1.52 1.52
C LYS A 118 25.85 1.16 2.54
N ILE A 119 24.78 0.50 2.09
CA ILE A 119 23.68 0.00 2.92
C ILE A 119 23.75 -1.52 2.90
N ALA A 120 23.65 -2.14 4.08
CA ALA A 120 23.60 -3.59 4.22
C ALA A 120 22.18 -4.00 4.62
N VAL A 121 21.57 -4.89 3.83
CA VAL A 121 20.29 -5.53 4.14
C VAL A 121 20.58 -6.99 4.45
N THR A 122 20.15 -7.47 5.62
CA THR A 122 20.36 -8.85 6.04
C THR A 122 19.04 -9.52 6.38
N TRP A 123 18.95 -10.81 6.05
CA TRP A 123 17.87 -11.66 6.51
C TRP A 123 17.99 -11.91 8.02
N ALA A 124 16.85 -12.10 8.67
CA ALA A 124 16.76 -12.50 10.06
C ALA A 124 15.67 -13.57 10.22
N TYR A 125 15.84 -14.45 11.20
CA TYR A 125 14.86 -15.50 11.49
C TYR A 125 13.57 -14.89 12.07
N ALA A 126 12.42 -15.31 11.54
CA ALA A 126 11.12 -14.99 12.08
C ALA A 126 10.39 -16.29 12.45
N PRO A 127 9.90 -16.44 13.70
CA PRO A 127 9.18 -17.65 14.14
C PRO A 127 7.75 -17.74 13.58
N SER A 128 7.28 -16.71 12.90
CA SER A 128 5.93 -16.64 12.32
C SER A 128 5.89 -17.21 10.90
N TYR A 129 4.69 -17.21 10.30
CA TYR A 129 4.48 -17.52 8.87
C TYR A 129 5.44 -16.76 7.94
N ALA A 130 5.63 -17.31 6.74
CA ALA A 130 6.47 -16.75 5.69
C ALA A 130 6.10 -15.28 5.41
N LYS A 131 7.07 -14.38 5.57
CA LYS A 131 6.85 -12.96 5.33
C LYS A 131 6.90 -12.65 3.84
N PRO A 132 6.08 -11.71 3.35
CA PRO A 132 6.14 -11.28 1.96
C PRO A 132 7.51 -10.71 1.60
N MET A 133 7.95 -10.97 0.38
CA MET A 133 9.22 -10.44 -0.17
C MET A 133 9.15 -8.94 -0.51
N SER A 134 7.96 -8.35 -0.44
CA SER A 134 7.66 -6.97 -0.83
C SER A 134 8.55 -5.86 -0.24
N VAL A 135 9.03 -6.02 1.00
CA VAL A 135 9.93 -5.03 1.62
C VAL A 135 11.37 -5.22 1.16
N PRO A 136 11.99 -6.42 1.27
CA PRO A 136 13.33 -6.65 0.72
C PRO A 136 13.45 -6.29 -0.77
N GLN A 137 12.43 -6.61 -1.58
CA GLN A 137 12.39 -6.29 -2.99
C GLN A 137 12.44 -4.78 -3.25
N GLY A 138 11.70 -3.99 -2.46
CA GLY A 138 11.68 -2.54 -2.61
C GLY A 138 12.95 -1.82 -2.15
N LEU A 139 13.89 -2.51 -1.50
CA LEU A 139 15.17 -1.96 -1.04
C LEU A 139 16.33 -2.20 -2.00
N ILE A 140 16.14 -3.03 -3.03
CA ILE A 140 17.16 -3.45 -4.02
C ILE A 140 16.81 -2.84 -5.38
#